data_AF-A0A537HGN2-F1
#
_entry.id   AF-A0A537HGN2-F1
#
_cell.length_a   1.000
_cell.length_b   1.000
_cell.length_c   1.000
_cell.angle_alpha   90.00
_cell.angle_beta   90.00
_cell.angle_gamma   90.00
#
_symmetry.space_group_name_H-M   'P 1'
#
loop_
_entity.id
_entity.type
_entity.pdbx_description
1 polymer ?
#
loop_
_entity_poly.entity_id
_entity_poly.type
_entity_poly.pdbx_seq_one_letter_code
_entity_poly.pdbx_strand_id
1 'polypeptide(L)'
;SGFVIIAESHISIHTFPDKGHAFIDIFSCKQFDIHKAIAYLTTKFDAGHADKRLSGRGKEYPREVEAAREIVARSRVAISH
;
A
#
# COMPACT_ATOMS: atom_id res chain seq x y z
N SER A 1 0.13 -17.86 -6.38
CA SER A 1 -0.41 -16.81 -5.50
C SER A 1 -0.20 -17.18 -4.05
N GLY A 2 -0.16 -16.21 -3.15
CA GLY A 2 -0.02 -16.43 -1.70
C GLY A 2 -0.62 -15.28 -0.91
N PHE A 3 -1.08 -15.57 0.31
CA PHE A 3 -1.72 -14.59 1.19
C PHE A 3 -1.29 -14.81 2.63
N VAL A 4 -1.07 -13.71 3.35
CA VAL A 4 -0.85 -13.70 4.79
C VAL A 4 -1.84 -12.72 5.40
N ILE A 5 -2.67 -13.21 6.32
CA ILE A 5 -3.56 -12.37 7.11
C ILE A 5 -2.78 -11.83 8.30
N ILE A 6 -2.90 -10.52 8.53
CA ILE A 6 -2.32 -9.81 9.67
C ILE A 6 -3.44 -8.99 10.33
N ALA A 7 -3.17 -8.33 11.46
CA ALA A 7 -4.18 -7.67 12.30
C ALA A 7 -5.16 -6.78 11.51
N GLU A 8 -6.34 -7.33 11.20
CA GLU A 8 -7.44 -6.69 10.43
C GLU A 8 -7.00 -6.19 9.04
N SER A 9 -6.00 -6.84 8.44
CA SER A 9 -5.49 -6.48 7.12
C SER A 9 -4.80 -7.67 6.46
N HIS A 10 -4.04 -7.48 5.38
CA HIS A 10 -3.43 -8.60 4.65
C HIS A 10 -2.22 -8.19 3.81
N ILE A 11 -1.41 -9.19 3.47
CA ILE A 11 -0.41 -9.09 2.39
C ILE A 11 -0.74 -10.17 1.36
N SER A 12 -0.85 -9.80 0.09
CA SER A 12 -1.15 -10.71 -1.02
C SER A 12 -0.01 -10.70 -2.04
N ILE A 13 0.14 -11.80 -2.77
CA ILE A 13 1.00 -11.87 -3.94
C ILE A 13 0.40 -12.76 -5.03
N HIS A 14 0.48 -12.28 -6.26
CA HIS A 14 0.15 -13.00 -7.49
C HIS A 14 1.33 -12.95 -8.44
N THR A 15 1.94 -14.09 -8.73
CA THR A 15 3.08 -14.20 -9.65
C THR A 15 2.64 -14.79 -10.98
N PHE A 16 3.19 -14.26 -12.07
CA PHE A 16 3.03 -14.74 -13.45
C PHE A 16 4.42 -14.98 -14.05
N PRO A 17 5.03 -16.15 -13.76
CA PRO A 17 6.41 -16.44 -14.17
C PRO A 17 6.64 -16.31 -15.67
N ASP A 18 5.72 -16.81 -16.49
CA ASP A 18 5.82 -16.75 -17.96
C ASP A 18 5.86 -15.32 -18.52
N LYS A 19 5.36 -14.35 -17.74
CA LYS A 19 5.37 -12.94 -18.09
C LYS A 19 6.48 -12.17 -17.39
N GLY A 20 7.15 -12.76 -16.39
CA GLY A 20 8.10 -12.07 -15.52
C GLY A 20 7.45 -11.03 -14.60
N HIS A 21 6.18 -11.20 -14.24
CA HIS A 21 5.42 -10.20 -13.48
C HIS A 21 5.01 -10.72 -12.09
N ALA A 22 4.94 -9.82 -11.12
CA ALA A 22 4.31 -10.06 -9.83
C ALA A 22 3.46 -8.85 -9.41
N PHE A 23 2.26 -9.11 -8.90
CA PHE A 23 1.40 -8.11 -8.27
C PHE A 23 1.35 -8.39 -6.77
N ILE A 24 1.59 -7.37 -5.96
CA ILE A 24 1.76 -7.49 -4.51
C ILE A 24 0.98 -6.38 -3.83
N ASP A 25 0.08 -6.73 -2.91
CA ASP A 25 -0.61 -5.77 -2.06
C ASP A 25 -0.08 -5.87 -0.62
N ILE A 26 0.31 -4.75 -0.04
CA ILE A 26 0.62 -4.63 1.40
C ILE A 26 -0.44 -3.75 2.03
N PHE A 27 -1.41 -4.38 2.68
CA PHE A 27 -2.47 -3.72 3.40
C PHE A 27 -2.25 -3.88 4.91
N SER A 28 -2.01 -2.77 5.62
CA SER A 28 -1.70 -2.77 7.05
C SER A 28 -2.55 -1.78 7.83
N CYS A 29 -3.02 -2.18 9.01
CA CYS A 29 -3.61 -1.28 9.99
C CYS A 29 -2.59 -0.40 10.72
N LYS A 30 -1.34 -0.86 10.80
CA LYS A 30 -0.24 -0.13 11.44
C LYS A 30 0.63 0.53 10.39
N GLN A 31 1.20 1.69 10.75
CA GLN A 31 2.22 2.32 9.92
C GLN A 31 3.42 1.38 9.77
N PHE A 32 4.04 1.41 8.61
CA PHE A 32 5.24 0.67 8.29
C PHE A 32 6.08 1.48 7.31
N ASP A 33 7.36 1.13 7.22
CA ASP A 33 8.27 1.76 6.27
C ASP A 33 7.98 1.27 4.84
N ILE A 34 7.28 2.10 4.09
CA ILE A 34 6.87 1.84 2.70
C ILE A 34 8.11 1.73 1.79
N HIS A 35 9.12 2.58 1.99
CA HIS A 35 10.32 2.58 1.15
C HIS A 35 11.12 1.30 1.36
N LYS A 36 11.26 0.86 2.62
CA LYS A 36 11.90 -0.42 2.95
C LYS A 36 11.13 -1.61 2.36
N ALA A 37 9.80 -1.60 2.42
CA ALA A 37 8.99 -2.66 1.83
C ALA A 37 9.18 -2.74 0.30
N ILE A 38 9.14 -1.58 -0.39
CA ILE A 38 9.37 -1.51 -1.84
C ILE A 38 10.77 -1.95 -2.21
N ALA A 39 11.80 -1.49 -1.49
CA ALA A 39 13.20 -1.87 -1.73
C ALA A 39 13.40 -3.38 -1.53
N TYR A 40 12.79 -3.95 -0.48
CA TYR A 40 12.83 -5.37 -0.22
C TYR A 40 12.20 -6.18 -1.37
N LEU A 41 11.00 -5.81 -1.80
CA LEU A 41 10.29 -6.51 -2.88
C LEU A 41 11.03 -6.41 -4.21
N THR A 42 11.45 -5.21 -4.60
CA THR A 42 12.18 -4.99 -5.86
C THR A 42 13.49 -5.76 -5.90
N THR A 43 14.23 -5.81 -4.79
CA THR A 43 15.46 -6.61 -4.68
C THR A 43 15.17 -8.11 -4.72
N LYS A 44 14.14 -8.58 -4.01
CA LYS A 44 13.83 -10.02 -3.92
C LYS A 44 13.31 -10.61 -5.22
N PHE A 45 12.63 -9.82 -6.03
CA PHE A 45 12.11 -10.23 -7.33
C PHE A 45 13.02 -9.83 -8.50
N ASP A 46 14.18 -9.22 -8.22
CA ASP A 46 15.08 -8.66 -9.24
C ASP A 46 14.31 -7.80 -10.27
N ALA A 47 13.42 -6.96 -9.76
CA ALA A 47 12.47 -6.24 -10.58
C ALA A 47 13.13 -5.03 -11.26
N GLY A 48 13.33 -5.10 -12.58
CA GLY A 48 13.84 -3.98 -13.38
C GLY A 48 12.88 -2.79 -13.47
N HIS A 49 11.58 -2.99 -13.19
CA HIS A 49 10.57 -1.95 -13.15
C HIS A 49 9.54 -2.23 -12.05
N ALA A 50 9.03 -1.17 -11.40
CA ALA A 50 7.99 -1.28 -10.38
C ALA A 50 7.03 -0.08 -10.42
N ASP A 51 5.76 -0.33 -10.77
CA ASP A 51 4.65 0.59 -10.56
C ASP A 51 4.19 0.49 -9.10
N LYS A 52 3.96 1.64 -8.46
CA LYS A 52 3.72 1.77 -7.02
C LYS A 52 2.53 2.70 -6.81
N ARG A 53 1.49 2.21 -6.13
CA ARG A 53 0.33 3.02 -5.74
C ARG A 53 0.15 2.97 -4.24
N LEU A 54 0.10 4.15 -3.63
CA LEU A 54 -0.13 4.30 -2.19
C LEU A 54 -1.50 4.93 -1.97
N SER A 55 -2.31 4.29 -1.13
CA SER A 55 -3.61 4.83 -0.73
C SER A 55 -3.77 4.72 0.78
N GLY A 56 -4.02 5.86 1.43
CA GLY A 56 -4.40 5.92 2.83
C GLY A 56 -5.81 5.36 3.06
N ARG A 57 -6.03 4.78 4.26
CA ARG A 57 -7.34 4.27 4.69
C ARG A 57 -8.21 5.39 5.26
N GLY A 58 -9.52 5.16 5.34
CA GLY A 58 -10.43 6.02 6.10
C GLY A 58 -10.63 7.42 5.52
N LYS A 59 -10.37 7.65 4.23
CA LYS A 59 -10.62 8.96 3.58
C LYS A 59 -12.08 9.43 3.71
N GLU A 60 -13.00 8.50 3.92
CA GLU A 60 -14.44 8.74 4.11
C GLU A 60 -14.93 8.36 5.51
N TYR A 61 -14.00 8.15 6.46
CA TYR A 61 -14.30 7.79 7.84
C TYR A 61 -13.80 8.89 8.80
N PRO A 62 -14.65 9.35 9.74
CA PRO A 62 -16.04 8.95 9.96
C PRO A 62 -16.97 9.49 8.86
N ARG A 63 -18.20 8.93 8.76
CA ARG A 63 -19.23 9.35 7.78
C ARG A 63 -19.82 10.76 8.06
N GLU A 64 -19.12 11.56 8.84
CA GLU A 64 -19.44 12.96 9.11
C GLU A 64 -18.62 13.82 8.14
N VAL A 65 -19.31 14.49 7.22
CA VAL A 65 -18.71 15.20 6.08
C VAL A 65 -17.64 16.20 6.54
N GLU A 66 -17.86 16.90 7.65
CA GLU A 66 -16.92 17.92 8.13
C GLU A 66 -15.63 17.31 8.69
N ALA A 67 -15.74 16.25 9.49
CA ALA A 67 -14.59 15.53 10.03
C ALA A 67 -13.75 14.85 8.92
N ALA A 68 -14.42 14.27 7.91
CA ALA A 68 -13.74 13.68 6.75
C ALA A 68 -13.00 14.74 5.90
N ARG A 69 -13.61 15.92 5.69
CA ARG A 69 -12.99 17.03 4.93
C ARG A 69 -11.69 17.52 5.57
N GLU A 70 -11.65 17.69 6.89
CA GLU A 70 -10.45 18.12 7.59
C GLU A 70 -9.31 17.07 7.53
N ILE A 71 -9.65 15.79 7.63
CA ILE A 71 -8.66 14.69 7.54
C ILE A 71 -8.09 14.61 6.12
N VAL A 72 -8.94 14.69 5.10
CA VAL A 72 -8.53 14.66 3.68
C VAL A 72 -7.66 15.89 3.35
N ALA A 73 -8.03 17.08 3.84
CA ALA A 73 -7.26 18.30 3.61
C ALA A 73 -5.85 18.19 4.21
N ARG A 74 -5.73 17.74 5.47
CA ARG A 74 -4.43 17.52 6.13
C ARG A 74 -3.58 16.46 5.42
N SER A 75 -4.20 15.37 4.96
CA SER A 75 -3.49 14.29 4.26
C SER A 75 -2.95 14.71 2.90
N ARG A 76 -3.57 15.68 2.21
CA ARG A 76 -3.08 16.22 0.93
C ARG A 76 -1.81 17.04 1.09
N VAL A 77 -1.64 17.74 2.21
CA VAL A 77 -0.45 18.55 2.52
C VAL A 77 0.75 17.68 2.90
N ALA A 78 0.51 16.53 3.54
CA ALA A 78 1.59 15.63 3.96
C ALA A 78 2.24 14.82 2.82
N ILE A 79 1.60 14.74 1.64
CA ILE A 79 2.07 13.95 0.49
C ILE A 79 2.92 14.81 -0.48
N SER A 80 3.01 16.13 -0.26
CA SER A 80 3.78 17.05 -1.11
C SER A 80 5.24 17.29 -0.69
N HIS A 81 5.81 16.41 0.14
CA HIS A 81 7.23 16.43 0.52
C HIS A 81 7.90 15.09 0.23
#